data_AF-A0A6C0J6Q1-F1
#
_entry.id   AF-A0A6C0J6Q1-F1
#
_cell.length_a   1.000
_cell.length_b   1.000
_cell.length_c   1.000
_cell.angle_alpha   90.00
_cell.angle_beta   90.00
_cell.angle_gamma   90.00
#
_symmetry.space_group_name_H-M   'P 1'
#
loop_
_entity.id
_entity.type
_entity.pdbx_description
1 polymer ?
#
loop_
_entity_poly.entity_id
_entity_poly.type
_entity_poly.pdbx_seq_one_letter_code
_entity_poly.pdbx_strand_id
1 'polypeptide(L)'
;MYMSKVGQTVQGSEKTLRNGAIGASVWVTKQDGTLGKRFKIHTGPNAARAEPGYQRGEQKQISLAQAKRAYNDYYADTSRWTTAKGRKTALTRDNNYTNNVTLTSTYARNPGKYDYPGVDDGAKKPKPRTEAQKTKLRENLVKARAAKQKGGYQQHQQNQQHQQGGWW
;
A
#
# COMPACT_ATOMS: atom_id res chain seq x y z
N MET A 1 -21.41 5.03 37.86
CA MET A 1 -21.70 4.97 36.40
C MET A 1 -21.25 6.30 35.79
N TYR A 2 -20.03 6.37 35.25
CA TYR A 2 -19.50 7.61 34.65
C TYR A 2 -19.91 7.66 33.18
N MET A 3 -20.86 8.54 32.84
CA MET A 3 -21.13 8.89 31.46
C MET A 3 -20.10 9.93 31.00
N SER A 4 -19.13 9.53 30.19
CA SER A 4 -18.26 10.48 29.49
C SER A 4 -19.10 11.25 28.47
N LYS A 5 -19.38 12.53 28.74
CA LYS A 5 -19.93 13.44 27.73
C LYS A 5 -18.89 13.59 26.62
N VAL A 6 -19.14 12.91 25.51
CA VAL A 6 -18.51 13.14 24.21
C VAL A 6 -18.60 14.64 23.91
N GLY A 7 -17.45 15.24 23.57
CA GLY A 7 -17.28 16.68 23.44
C GLY A 7 -18.36 17.35 22.61
N GLN A 8 -19.19 18.16 23.26
CA GLN A 8 -20.14 19.04 22.58
C GLN A 8 -19.36 20.08 21.77
N THR A 9 -19.60 20.12 20.47
CA THR A 9 -19.07 21.16 19.58
C THR A 9 -19.90 22.42 19.84
N VAL A 10 -19.35 23.37 20.60
CA VAL A 10 -19.98 24.68 20.80
C VAL A 10 -19.70 25.52 19.55
N GLN A 11 -20.77 25.95 18.88
CA GLN A 11 -20.85 26.83 17.71
C GLN A 11 -19.59 27.69 17.47
N GLY A 12 -18.80 27.32 16.47
CA GLY A 12 -17.77 28.17 15.89
C GLY A 12 -18.16 28.54 14.45
N SER A 13 -17.65 29.66 13.93
CA SER A 13 -17.82 30.01 12.52
C SER A 13 -17.04 29.03 11.65
N GLU A 14 -17.77 28.33 10.78
CA GLU A 14 -17.19 27.47 9.75
C GLU A 14 -16.55 28.34 8.66
N LYS A 15 -15.41 27.90 8.12
CA LYS A 15 -14.74 28.54 7.00
C LYS A 15 -14.28 27.49 6.00
N THR A 16 -14.62 27.71 4.73
CA THR A 16 -14.06 26.96 3.60
C THR A 16 -12.63 27.42 3.34
N LEU A 17 -11.69 26.48 3.34
CA LEU A 17 -10.28 26.68 3.06
C LEU A 17 -10.01 26.68 1.55
N ARG A 18 -8.84 27.19 1.14
CA ARG A 18 -8.43 27.31 -0.28
C ARG A 18 -8.43 25.97 -1.04
N ASN A 19 -8.31 24.84 -0.33
CA ASN A 19 -8.34 23.49 -0.90
C ASN A 19 -9.75 22.85 -0.88
N GLY A 20 -10.80 23.61 -0.58
CA GLY A 20 -12.19 23.13 -0.50
C GLY A 20 -12.52 22.35 0.77
N ALA A 21 -11.61 22.28 1.75
CA ALA A 21 -11.89 21.68 3.05
C ALA A 21 -12.67 22.66 3.95
N ILE A 22 -13.57 22.16 4.79
CA ILE A 22 -14.31 22.97 5.77
C ILE A 22 -13.64 22.79 7.13
N GLY A 23 -13.23 23.90 7.75
CA GLY A 23 -12.72 23.90 9.11
C GLY A 23 -13.49 24.87 9.99
N ALA A 24 -13.49 24.61 11.29
CA ALA A 24 -14.10 25.49 12.28
C ALA A 24 -13.16 25.69 13.47
N SER A 25 -13.32 26.81 14.15
CA SER A 25 -12.68 27.03 15.44
C SER A 25 -13.49 26.36 16.53
N VAL A 26 -12.90 25.37 17.20
CA VAL A 26 -13.54 24.63 18.29
C VAL A 26 -12.86 25.00 19.60
N TRP A 27 -13.64 25.19 20.65
CA TRP A 27 -13.12 25.29 22.01
C TRP A 27 -12.71 23.92 22.51
N VAL A 28 -11.47 23.79 22.96
CA VAL A 28 -10.91 22.54 23.47
C VAL A 28 -10.31 22.80 24.84
N THR A 29 -10.62 21.94 25.80
CA THR A 29 -9.99 21.95 27.12
C THR A 29 -8.54 21.52 26.99
N LYS A 30 -7.62 22.34 27.46
CA LYS A 30 -6.18 22.04 27.52
C LYS A 30 -5.88 21.13 28.71
N GLN A 31 -4.66 20.59 28.75
CA GLN A 31 -4.21 19.71 29.84
C GLN A 31 -4.20 20.39 31.22
N ASP A 32 -4.10 21.73 31.24
CA ASP A 32 -4.16 22.56 32.45
C ASP A 32 -5.59 22.90 32.91
N GLY A 33 -6.62 22.35 32.25
CA GLY A 33 -8.03 22.62 32.55
C GLY A 33 -8.59 23.92 31.95
N THR A 34 -7.76 24.75 31.29
CA THR A 34 -8.23 25.98 30.64
C THR A 34 -8.85 25.70 29.27
N LEU A 35 -9.78 26.56 28.83
CA LEU A 35 -10.34 26.50 27.48
C LEU A 35 -9.42 27.22 26.48
N GLY A 36 -9.09 26.56 25.38
CA GLY A 36 -8.34 27.14 24.26
C GLY A 36 -9.09 26.98 22.94
N LYS A 37 -9.02 27.98 22.06
CA LYS A 37 -9.50 27.85 20.68
C LYS A 37 -8.48 27.03 19.86
N ARG A 38 -8.95 25.99 19.16
CA ARG A 38 -8.17 25.25 18.16
C ARG A 38 -8.94 25.17 16.85
N PHE A 39 -8.23 25.35 15.74
CA PHE A 39 -8.81 25.15 14.41
C PHE A 39 -8.81 23.66 14.07
N LYS A 40 -9.97 23.10 13.70
CA LYS A 40 -10.13 21.69 13.32
C LYS A 40 -10.78 21.59 11.94
N ILE A 41 -10.29 20.66 11.12
CA ILE A 41 -10.91 20.33 9.82
C ILE A 41 -12.07 19.36 10.10
N HIS A 42 -13.29 19.75 9.75
CA HIS A 42 -14.50 18.94 9.89
C HIS A 42 -14.70 18.04 8.67
N THR A 43 -14.48 18.61 7.48
CA THR A 43 -14.64 17.90 6.21
C THR A 43 -13.38 18.09 5.38
N GLY A 44 -12.71 16.98 5.06
CA GLY A 44 -11.46 17.01 4.29
C GLY A 44 -11.67 17.52 2.84
N PRO A 45 -10.58 17.86 2.13
CA PRO A 45 -10.61 18.38 0.76
C PRO A 45 -11.25 17.41 -0.27
N ASN A 46 -11.61 16.19 0.13
CA ASN A 46 -12.31 15.23 -0.70
C ASN A 46 -13.82 15.50 -0.81
N ALA A 47 -14.43 16.38 -0.01
CA ALA A 47 -15.84 16.75 -0.21
C ALA A 47 -16.06 17.49 -1.54
N ALA A 48 -15.13 18.36 -1.93
CA ALA A 48 -15.15 18.99 -3.26
C ALA A 48 -14.98 17.98 -4.43
N ARG A 49 -14.42 16.79 -4.17
CA ARG A 49 -14.35 15.68 -5.14
C ARG A 49 -15.59 14.79 -5.14
N ALA A 50 -16.46 14.92 -4.14
CA ALA A 50 -17.72 14.21 -4.02
C ALA A 50 -18.91 15.04 -4.54
N GLU A 51 -18.68 16.31 -4.91
CA GLU A 51 -19.64 17.18 -5.58
C GLU A 51 -20.09 16.55 -6.92
N PRO A 52 -21.41 16.42 -7.17
CA PRO A 52 -21.94 16.00 -8.47
C PRO A 52 -21.49 17.01 -9.54
N GLY A 53 -20.59 16.59 -10.43
CA GLY A 53 -20.06 17.45 -11.50
C GLY A 53 -18.55 17.73 -11.45
N TYR A 54 -17.82 17.24 -10.44
CA TYR A 54 -16.36 17.31 -10.44
C TYR A 54 -15.77 16.48 -11.58
N GLN A 55 -15.32 17.14 -12.64
CA GLN A 55 -14.57 16.49 -13.72
C GLN A 55 -13.10 16.39 -13.30
N ARG A 56 -12.62 15.15 -13.08
CA ARG A 56 -11.19 14.90 -12.90
C ARG A 56 -10.47 15.35 -14.18
N GLY A 57 -9.53 16.29 -14.05
CA GLY A 57 -8.74 16.78 -15.18
C GLY A 57 -8.12 15.63 -15.98
N GLU A 58 -8.16 15.75 -17.30
CA GLU A 58 -7.65 14.73 -18.21
C GLU A 58 -6.17 14.45 -17.94
N GLN A 59 -5.81 13.17 -17.99
CA GLN A 59 -4.43 12.77 -17.78
C GLN A 59 -3.65 13.02 -19.06
N LYS A 60 -2.57 13.81 -18.94
CA LYS A 60 -1.68 14.11 -20.07
C LYS A 60 -1.18 12.82 -20.73
N GLN A 61 -1.29 12.76 -22.05
CA GLN A 61 -0.60 11.73 -22.84
C GLN A 61 0.92 11.91 -22.72
N ILE A 62 1.64 10.80 -22.70
CA ILE A 62 3.11 10.80 -22.63
C ILE A 62 3.68 10.23 -23.92
N SER A 63 4.87 10.69 -24.29
CA SER A 63 5.59 10.17 -25.46
C SER A 63 6.21 8.81 -25.19
N LEU A 64 6.52 8.07 -26.25
CA LEU A 64 7.23 6.79 -26.17
C LEU A 64 8.58 6.92 -25.45
N ALA A 65 9.30 8.02 -25.68
CA ALA A 65 10.57 8.29 -25.00
C ALA A 65 10.37 8.49 -23.48
N GLN A 66 9.30 9.19 -23.09
CA GLN A 66 8.94 9.37 -21.68
C GLN A 66 8.53 8.04 -21.04
N ALA A 67 7.77 7.21 -21.75
CA ALA A 67 7.40 5.88 -21.28
C ALA A 67 8.63 4.99 -21.07
N LYS A 68 9.55 4.92 -22.04
CA LYS A 68 10.81 4.17 -21.91
C LYS A 68 11.65 4.64 -20.71
N ARG A 69 11.76 5.95 -20.53
CA ARG A 69 12.47 6.52 -19.38
C ARG A 69 11.80 6.11 -18.07
N ALA A 70 10.48 6.25 -17.95
CA ALA A 70 9.75 5.88 -16.75
C ALA A 70 9.90 4.39 -16.42
N TYR A 71 9.83 3.51 -17.43
CA TYR A 71 10.06 2.07 -17.27
C TYR A 71 11.46 1.78 -16.72
N ASN A 72 12.48 2.38 -17.32
CA ASN A 72 13.87 2.21 -16.88
C ASN A 72 14.07 2.73 -15.45
N ASP A 73 13.56 3.92 -15.14
CA ASP A 73 13.67 4.54 -13.81
C ASP A 73 12.97 3.67 -12.75
N TYR A 74 11.77 3.16 -13.05
CA TYR A 74 10.98 2.30 -12.15
C TYR A 74 11.70 0.99 -11.80
N TYR A 75 12.33 0.37 -12.79
CA TYR A 75 13.07 -0.88 -12.56
C TYR A 75 14.50 -0.67 -12.07
N ALA A 76 15.11 0.48 -12.35
CA ALA A 76 16.42 0.83 -11.80
C ALA A 76 16.38 1.16 -10.31
N ASP A 77 15.23 1.59 -9.80
CA ASP A 77 15.03 1.99 -8.40
C ASP A 77 15.28 0.84 -7.40
N THR A 78 16.43 0.88 -6.73
CA THR A 78 16.85 -0.12 -5.75
C THR A 78 16.03 -0.09 -4.47
N SER A 79 15.33 1.00 -4.17
CA SER A 79 14.45 1.09 -3.00
C SER A 79 13.20 0.21 -3.16
N ARG A 80 12.77 -0.05 -4.40
CA ARG A 80 11.65 -0.96 -4.72
C ARG A 80 12.07 -2.42 -4.80
N TRP A 81 13.34 -2.69 -5.12
CA TRP A 81 13.83 -4.04 -5.39
C TRP A 81 15.00 -4.41 -4.48
N THR A 82 14.72 -5.15 -3.41
CA THR A 82 15.73 -5.61 -2.45
C THR A 82 16.80 -6.51 -3.07
N THR A 83 16.50 -7.19 -4.18
CA THR A 83 17.46 -8.06 -4.88
C THR A 83 17.38 -7.93 -6.39
N ALA A 84 18.53 -8.05 -7.07
CA ALA A 84 18.59 -8.09 -8.53
C ALA A 84 17.76 -9.23 -9.13
N LYS A 85 17.66 -10.36 -8.41
CA LYS A 85 16.80 -11.49 -8.77
C LYS A 85 15.31 -11.12 -8.71
N GLY A 86 14.89 -10.40 -7.68
CA GLY A 86 13.53 -9.85 -7.54
C GLY A 86 13.20 -8.92 -8.70
N ARG A 87 14.08 -7.94 -8.99
CA ARG A 87 13.95 -7.02 -10.13
C ARG A 87 13.80 -7.77 -11.46
N LYS A 88 14.69 -8.72 -11.75
CA LYS A 88 14.64 -9.51 -13.00
C LYS A 88 13.32 -10.28 -13.13
N THR A 89 12.81 -10.78 -12.00
CA THR A 89 11.54 -11.50 -11.95
C THR A 89 10.34 -10.58 -12.17
N ALA A 90 10.37 -9.36 -11.62
CA ALA A 90 9.33 -8.36 -11.85
C ALA A 90 9.28 -7.95 -13.33
N LEU A 91 10.42 -7.57 -13.91
CA LEU A 91 10.56 -7.28 -15.35
C LEU A 91 10.01 -8.39 -16.26
N THR A 92 10.15 -9.65 -15.87
CA THR A 92 9.67 -10.78 -16.70
C THR A 92 8.19 -11.10 -16.50
N ARG A 93 7.56 -10.69 -15.39
CA ARG A 93 6.14 -10.90 -15.13
C ARG A 93 5.28 -9.72 -15.53
N ASP A 94 5.87 -8.53 -15.57
CA ASP A 94 5.18 -7.26 -15.84
C ASP A 94 4.80 -7.09 -17.30
N ASN A 95 5.59 -7.60 -18.23
CA ASN A 95 5.40 -7.43 -19.68
C ASN A 95 4.22 -8.27 -20.24
N ASN A 96 3.05 -8.32 -19.60
CA ASN A 96 1.91 -9.11 -20.07
C ASN A 96 0.54 -8.69 -19.46
N TYR A 97 0.21 -7.40 -19.40
CA TYR A 97 -1.13 -6.94 -19.02
C TYR A 97 -1.91 -6.42 -20.24
N THR A 98 -2.42 -7.34 -21.06
CA THR A 98 -3.34 -7.00 -22.18
C THR A 98 -4.57 -6.19 -21.75
N ASN A 99 -4.88 -6.14 -20.44
CA ASN A 99 -6.07 -5.52 -19.90
C ASN A 99 -5.85 -4.10 -19.34
N ASN A 100 -4.60 -3.63 -19.18
CA ASN A 100 -4.29 -2.35 -18.51
C ASN A 100 -3.39 -1.43 -19.35
N VAL A 101 -3.69 -1.27 -20.63
CA VAL A 101 -2.92 -0.40 -21.53
C VAL A 101 -3.26 1.08 -21.28
N THR A 102 -2.25 1.95 -21.16
CA THR A 102 -2.47 3.41 -21.08
C THR A 102 -1.38 4.22 -21.78
N LEU A 103 -1.80 5.29 -22.48
CA LEU A 103 -0.90 6.23 -23.15
C LEU A 103 -0.58 7.48 -22.31
N THR A 104 -1.00 7.49 -21.04
CA THR A 104 -1.03 8.70 -20.20
C THR A 104 0.03 8.70 -19.11
N SER A 105 0.14 9.83 -18.40
CA SER A 105 0.98 10.01 -17.20
C SER A 105 0.74 9.00 -16.08
N THR A 106 -0.34 8.22 -16.15
CA THR A 106 -0.57 7.10 -15.24
C THR A 106 0.45 6.00 -15.42
N TYR A 107 0.87 5.73 -16.66
CA TYR A 107 1.99 4.83 -16.94
C TYR A 107 3.27 5.34 -16.28
N ALA A 108 3.62 6.61 -16.52
CA ALA A 108 4.83 7.21 -15.98
C ALA A 108 4.92 7.16 -14.44
N ARG A 109 3.76 7.17 -13.74
CA ARG A 109 3.70 7.07 -12.27
C ARG A 109 3.88 5.64 -11.76
N ASN A 110 3.42 4.64 -12.50
CA ASN A 110 3.54 3.23 -12.10
C ASN A 110 3.57 2.30 -13.31
N PRO A 111 4.73 2.17 -13.98
CA PRO A 111 4.90 1.26 -15.11
C PRO A 111 4.58 -0.19 -14.75
N GLY A 112 4.83 -0.62 -13.51
CA GLY A 112 4.55 -2.00 -13.05
C GLY A 112 3.07 -2.41 -12.94
N LYS A 113 2.12 -1.56 -13.37
CA LYS A 113 0.67 -1.81 -13.30
C LYS A 113 -0.02 -1.68 -14.65
N TYR A 114 0.56 -0.91 -15.55
CA TYR A 114 -0.05 -0.55 -16.83
C TYR A 114 0.95 -0.81 -17.93
N ASP A 115 0.46 -1.19 -19.10
CA ASP A 115 1.30 -1.40 -20.27
C ASP A 115 1.30 -0.15 -21.15
N TYR A 116 2.44 0.14 -21.79
CA TYR A 116 2.58 1.17 -22.80
C TYR A 116 2.97 0.53 -24.15
N PRO A 117 2.17 0.71 -25.21
CA PRO A 117 2.44 0.13 -26.53
C PRO A 117 3.85 0.47 -27.04
N GLY A 118 4.65 -0.57 -27.33
CA GLY A 118 6.02 -0.43 -27.84
C GLY A 118 7.12 -0.24 -26.78
N VAL A 119 6.80 -0.42 -25.49
CA VAL A 119 7.79 -0.44 -24.39
C VAL A 119 7.82 -1.79 -23.66
N ASP A 120 6.66 -2.29 -23.25
CA ASP A 120 6.49 -3.51 -22.45
C ASP A 120 5.46 -4.46 -23.08
N ASP A 121 5.48 -4.50 -24.41
CA ASP A 121 4.64 -5.27 -25.32
C ASP A 121 4.77 -6.80 -25.14
N GLY A 122 4.22 -7.33 -24.05
CA GLY A 122 3.49 -8.61 -23.96
C GLY A 122 4.25 -9.93 -24.20
N ALA A 123 5.38 -9.92 -24.90
CA ALA A 123 5.83 -11.09 -25.64
C ALA A 123 6.54 -12.14 -24.77
N LYS A 124 6.98 -11.75 -23.56
CA LYS A 124 7.70 -12.66 -22.66
C LYS A 124 6.74 -13.33 -21.68
N LYS A 125 6.00 -14.32 -22.18
CA LYS A 125 5.25 -15.24 -21.29
C LYS A 125 6.24 -16.01 -20.40
N PRO A 126 6.03 -16.08 -19.07
CA PRO A 126 6.80 -16.96 -18.21
C PRO A 126 6.69 -18.40 -18.74
N LYS A 127 7.82 -19.04 -19.01
CA LYS A 127 7.81 -20.45 -19.41
C LYS A 127 7.15 -21.28 -18.29
N PRO A 128 6.29 -22.25 -18.63
CA PRO A 128 5.72 -23.14 -17.63
C PRO A 128 6.84 -23.87 -16.88
N ARG A 129 6.61 -24.15 -15.59
CA ARG A 129 7.57 -24.92 -14.79
C ARG A 129 7.71 -26.33 -15.36
N THR A 130 8.94 -26.81 -15.46
CA THR A 130 9.19 -28.22 -15.82
C THR A 130 8.75 -29.16 -14.69
N GLU A 131 8.51 -30.43 -15.00
CA GLU A 131 8.11 -31.41 -13.98
C GLU A 131 9.14 -31.53 -12.85
N ALA A 132 10.43 -31.51 -13.18
CA ALA A 132 11.50 -31.50 -12.17
C ALA A 132 11.40 -30.30 -11.20
N GLN A 133 11.04 -29.11 -11.71
CA GLN A 133 10.84 -27.93 -10.88
C GLN A 133 9.59 -28.04 -9.99
N LYS A 134 8.51 -28.68 -10.49
CA LYS A 134 7.31 -28.94 -9.70
C LYS A 134 7.59 -29.93 -8.58
N THR A 135 8.33 -31.00 -8.83
CA THR A 135 8.72 -31.99 -7.82
C THR A 135 9.56 -31.36 -6.72
N LYS A 136 10.60 -30.59 -7.07
CA LYS A 136 11.43 -29.89 -6.08
C LYS A 136 10.64 -28.88 -5.24
N LEU A 137 9.63 -28.22 -5.82
CA LEU A 137 8.72 -27.34 -5.08
C LEU A 137 7.88 -28.12 -4.08
N ARG A 138 7.33 -29.27 -4.47
CA ARG A 138 6.56 -30.16 -3.57
C ARG A 138 7.44 -30.62 -2.40
N GLU A 139 8.65 -31.07 -2.66
CA GLU A 139 9.60 -31.50 -1.63
C GLU A 139 9.93 -30.37 -0.65
N ASN A 140 10.17 -29.16 -1.14
CA ASN A 140 10.44 -28.00 -0.28
C ASN A 140 9.23 -27.64 0.59
N LEU A 141 8.01 -27.74 0.06
CA LEU A 141 6.79 -27.51 0.84
C LEU A 141 6.61 -28.56 1.93
N VAL A 142 6.90 -29.84 1.63
CA VAL A 142 6.87 -30.92 2.62
C VAL A 142 7.89 -30.67 3.73
N LYS A 143 9.13 -30.33 3.38
CA LYS A 143 10.19 -29.98 4.35
C LYS A 143 9.81 -28.78 5.22
N ALA A 144 9.25 -27.73 4.63
CA ALA A 144 8.80 -26.55 5.36
C ALA A 144 7.66 -26.87 6.33
N ARG A 145 6.70 -27.71 5.93
CA ARG A 145 5.62 -28.18 6.81
C ARG A 145 6.15 -29.02 7.98
N ALA A 146 7.08 -29.95 7.70
CA ALA A 146 7.70 -30.77 8.72
C ALA A 146 8.52 -29.94 9.73
N ALA A 147 9.27 -28.93 9.26
CA ALA A 147 9.99 -28.01 10.14
C ALA A 147 9.04 -27.19 11.04
N LYS A 148 7.91 -26.72 10.49
CA LYS A 148 6.90 -25.98 11.25
C LYS A 148 6.24 -26.83 12.34
N GLN A 149 6.01 -28.12 12.07
CA GLN A 149 5.49 -29.06 13.08
C GLN A 149 6.49 -29.32 14.21
N LYS A 150 7.79 -29.39 13.91
CA LYS A 150 8.84 -29.57 14.93
C LYS A 150 9.00 -28.35 15.85
N GLY A 151 8.88 -27.12 15.32
CA GLY A 151 8.98 -25.89 16.11
C GLY A 151 7.86 -25.71 17.14
N GLY A 152 6.64 -26.16 16.85
CA GLY A 152 5.52 -26.12 17.80
C GLY A 152 5.70 -27.07 18.99
N TYR A 153 6.39 -28.20 18.80
CA TYR A 153 6.66 -29.18 19.85
C TYR A 153 7.72 -28.68 20.86
N GLN A 154 8.71 -27.92 20.38
CA GLN A 154 9.77 -27.35 21.23
C GLN A 154 9.27 -26.20 22.12
N GLN A 155 8.36 -25.35 21.62
CA GLN A 155 7.72 -24.32 22.45
C GLN A 155 6.84 -24.91 23.56
N HIS A 156 6.15 -26.03 23.30
CA HIS A 156 5.33 -26.70 24.32
C HIS A 156 6.17 -27.29 25.47
N GLN A 157 7.37 -27.82 25.18
CA GLN A 157 8.25 -28.35 26.23
C GLN A 157 8.89 -27.25 27.08
N GLN A 158 9.28 -26.11 26.49
CA GLN A 158 9.79 -24.97 27.26
C GLN A 158 8.73 -24.36 28.17
N ASN A 159 7.48 -24.22 27.71
CA ASN A 159 6.39 -23.71 28.56
C ASN A 159 6.01 -24.66 29.72
N GLN A 160 6.20 -25.98 29.56
CA GLN A 160 5.95 -26.93 30.66
C GLN A 160 7.05 -26.90 31.73
N GLN A 161 8.31 -26.61 31.37
CA GLN A 161 9.40 -26.47 32.34
C GLN A 161 9.27 -25.18 33.18
N HIS A 162 8.81 -24.08 32.59
CA HIS A 162 8.58 -22.83 33.33
C HIS A 162 7.40 -22.89 34.32
N GLN A 163 6.44 -23.81 34.15
CA GLN A 163 5.35 -24.00 35.12
C GLN A 163 5.73 -24.92 36.30
N GLN A 164 6.84 -25.66 36.22
CA GLN A 164 7.28 -26.57 37.29
C GLN A 164 8.44 -26.02 38.15
N GLY A 165 9.00 -24.85 37.81
CA GLY A 165 10.12 -24.23 38.52
C GLY A 165 9.75 -23.11 39.51
N GLY A 166 8.47 -22.88 39.80
CA GLY A 166 7.99 -21.73 40.58
C GLY A 166 7.33 -22.10 41.90
N TRP A 167 8.03 -22.84 42.78
CA TRP A 167 7.71 -22.95 44.21
C TRP A 167 8.99 -23.22 45.00
N TRP A 168 9.64 -22.15 45.46
CA TRP A 168 10.42 -22.05 46.71
C TRP A 168 10.46 -20.58 47.11
#